data_AF-A0A2N2TJR2-F1
#
_entry.id   AF-A0A2N2TJR2-F1
#
_cell.length_a   1.000
_cell.length_b   1.000
_cell.length_c   1.000
_cell.angle_alpha   90.00
_cell.angle_beta   90.00
_cell.angle_gamma   90.00
#
_symmetry.space_group_name_H-M   'P 1'
#
loop_
_entity.id
_entity.type
_entity.pdbx_description
1 polymer ?
#
loop_
_entity_poly.entity_id
_entity_poly.type
_entity_poly.pdbx_seq_one_letter_code
_entity_poly.pdbx_strand_id
1 'polypeptide(L)'
;MNRFPLWKYVLIGFTLVAAFLYALPNFFGQVPAVQVSPVRTTEKVDTVLLAQMASLLDTAGVANSGMALADNSIKARFASTDLQIKAKDVLEKGLGERYTVALNLLPASPAWLTAIGARPMNLGLDLRGGVHFLLEVDMKTALEKAAIRYQNDFRTELRSAKIRYSRISREGDAVTVNFSTRDQRDAAVDKLGTAFADLAYTTDDQAEAFTLTARLKPEAEKQVQEFALQQNITTLRNRVNELGVAEPVITQQGASRVVVQLPGVQDTAKAKDILGRTATLEIRMVDELADPLALAQGQAPFGTDIVPTRDGTLIAVKKDVVLTGDSITNATPGFDSTSGQAAVHINLDGTGARIFKDATRENVNKRMAILLIEKGRAEAITAPVIREEIGGGRVQITGMESAQEASDVALLLRAGALAAPMQIVEERTVGPSMGAENIAKGFNANIWGFFAVVIFIIFYYRVFGLF
;
A
#
# COMPACT_ATOMS: atom_id res chain seq x y z
N MET A 1 -13.90 37.48 48.66
CA MET A 1 -15.22 38.06 48.28
C MET A 1 -15.75 37.25 47.09
N ASN A 2 -16.44 36.14 47.36
CA ASN A 2 -16.92 35.22 46.32
C ASN A 2 -18.14 35.81 45.62
N ARG A 3 -17.99 36.16 44.33
CA ARG A 3 -19.06 36.79 43.53
C ARG A 3 -20.00 35.78 42.89
N PHE A 4 -19.65 34.49 42.88
CA PHE A 4 -20.47 33.44 42.28
C PHE A 4 -21.21 32.60 43.32
N PRO A 5 -22.40 32.05 42.97
CA PRO A 5 -23.07 31.05 43.79
C PRO A 5 -22.20 29.79 43.99
N LEU A 6 -22.33 29.15 45.15
CA LEU A 6 -21.52 28.00 45.55
C LEU A 6 -21.53 26.83 44.53
N TRP A 7 -22.67 26.60 43.88
CA TRP A 7 -22.79 25.57 42.83
C TRP A 7 -21.90 25.82 41.61
N LYS A 8 -21.59 27.08 41.26
CA LYS A 8 -20.67 27.38 40.16
C LYS A 8 -19.24 27.02 40.53
N TYR A 9 -18.83 27.25 41.77
CA TYR A 9 -17.51 26.82 42.25
C TYR A 9 -17.40 25.30 42.30
N VAL A 10 -18.46 24.60 42.73
CA VAL A 10 -18.53 23.13 42.69
C VAL A 10 -18.44 22.62 41.26
N LEU A 11 -19.15 23.26 40.31
CA LEU A 11 -19.08 22.91 38.89
C LEU A 11 -17.67 23.11 38.34
N ILE A 12 -17.02 24.25 38.61
CA ILE A 12 -15.64 24.52 38.18
C ILE A 12 -14.69 23.46 38.75
N GLY A 13 -14.79 23.15 40.04
CA GLY A 13 -13.97 22.12 40.68
C GLY A 13 -14.17 20.75 40.03
N PHE A 14 -15.42 20.34 39.79
CA PHE A 14 -15.72 19.10 39.08
C PHE A 14 -15.15 19.08 37.66
N THR A 15 -15.30 20.16 36.89
CA THR A 15 -14.75 20.27 35.53
C THR A 15 -13.23 20.21 35.53
N LEU A 16 -12.54 20.84 36.49
CA LEU A 16 -11.09 20.77 36.62
C LEU A 16 -10.62 19.35 36.95
N VAL A 17 -11.29 18.66 37.88
CA VAL A 17 -10.97 17.27 38.22
C VAL A 17 -11.20 16.35 37.02
N ALA A 18 -12.32 16.51 36.30
CA ALA A 18 -12.60 15.75 35.10
C ALA A 18 -11.54 16.02 34.00
N ALA A 19 -11.20 17.28 33.76
CA ALA A 19 -10.16 17.65 32.78
C ALA A 19 -8.79 17.06 33.16
N PHE A 20 -8.41 17.12 34.43
CA PHE A 20 -7.17 16.52 34.92
C PHE A 20 -7.16 15.00 34.75
N LEU A 21 -8.30 14.35 35.02
CA LEU A 21 -8.46 12.90 34.90
C LEU A 21 -8.38 12.41 33.44
N TYR A 22 -8.88 13.20 32.48
CA TYR A 22 -8.70 12.91 31.05
C TYR A 22 -7.32 13.31 30.51
N ALA A 23 -6.59 14.22 31.18
CA ALA A 23 -5.23 14.61 30.80
C ALA A 23 -4.14 13.68 31.38
N LEU A 24 -4.43 13.00 32.49
CA LEU A 24 -3.56 12.06 33.20
C LEU A 24 -2.85 11.02 32.31
N PRO A 25 -3.48 10.40 31.30
CA PRO A 25 -2.80 9.43 30.42
C PRO A 25 -1.52 9.96 29.76
N ASN A 26 -1.45 11.27 29.48
CA ASN A 26 -0.30 11.89 28.81
C ASN A 26 0.98 11.88 29.68
N PHE A 27 0.83 11.80 31.01
CA PHE A 27 1.96 11.82 31.94
C PHE A 27 2.68 10.47 32.04
N PHE A 28 2.03 9.38 31.64
CA PHE A 28 2.61 8.04 31.70
C PHE A 28 3.54 7.74 30.51
N GLY A 29 3.48 8.53 29.44
CA GLY A 29 4.32 8.34 28.25
C GLY A 29 4.09 7.01 27.52
N GLN A 30 5.10 6.60 26.74
CA GLN A 30 5.09 5.34 25.99
C GLN A 30 6.29 4.49 26.41
N VAL A 31 6.10 3.17 26.38
CA VAL A 31 7.15 2.19 26.66
C VAL A 31 7.50 1.40 25.39
N PRO A 32 8.80 1.15 25.12
CA PRO A 32 9.26 0.22 24.10
C PRO A 32 8.58 -1.13 24.24
N ALA A 33 8.02 -1.65 23.14
CA ALA A 33 7.31 -2.92 23.16
C ALA A 33 7.55 -3.76 21.91
N VAL A 34 7.63 -5.07 22.05
CA VAL A 34 7.60 -5.99 20.92
C VAL A 34 6.22 -6.62 20.86
N GLN A 35 5.61 -6.53 19.69
CA GLN A 35 4.32 -7.16 19.40
C GLN A 35 4.54 -8.38 18.53
N VAL A 36 4.00 -9.51 18.97
CA VAL A 36 4.02 -10.77 18.26
C VAL A 36 2.59 -11.10 17.87
N SER A 37 2.33 -11.15 16.56
CA SER A 37 1.00 -11.44 16.01
C SER A 37 1.08 -12.69 15.13
N PRO A 38 0.02 -13.51 15.05
CA PRO A 38 0.05 -14.73 14.26
C PRO A 38 -0.02 -14.35 12.78
N VAL A 39 0.77 -15.02 11.95
CA VAL A 39 0.71 -14.84 10.49
C VAL A 39 -0.57 -15.47 9.91
N ARG A 40 -1.13 -16.46 10.61
CA ARG A 40 -2.28 -17.26 10.17
C ARG A 40 -3.41 -17.21 11.20
N THR A 41 -4.66 -17.18 10.76
CA THR A 41 -5.85 -17.21 11.65
C THR A 41 -6.02 -18.53 12.43
N THR A 42 -5.32 -19.59 12.02
CA THR A 42 -5.30 -20.90 12.68
C THR A 42 -4.30 -20.97 13.85
N GLU A 43 -3.27 -20.13 13.84
CA GLU A 43 -2.28 -20.05 14.92
C GLU A 43 -2.88 -19.25 16.06
N LYS A 44 -2.96 -19.87 17.24
CA LYS A 44 -3.55 -19.26 18.41
C LYS A 44 -2.48 -18.47 19.15
N VAL A 45 -2.76 -17.19 19.35
CA VAL A 45 -2.06 -16.43 20.38
C VAL A 45 -2.71 -16.79 21.70
N ASP A 46 -2.05 -17.65 22.46
CA ASP A 46 -2.53 -18.18 23.72
C ASP A 46 -1.47 -18.08 24.83
N THR A 47 -1.81 -18.58 26.02
CA THR A 47 -0.92 -18.58 27.19
C THR A 47 0.32 -19.47 26.98
N VAL A 48 0.27 -20.44 26.04
CA VAL A 48 1.40 -21.31 25.70
C VAL A 48 2.45 -20.52 24.93
N LEU A 49 2.03 -19.76 23.92
CA LEU A 49 2.93 -18.86 23.20
C LEU A 49 3.53 -17.80 24.12
N LEU A 50 2.75 -17.26 25.07
CA LEU A 50 3.25 -16.33 26.09
C LEU A 50 4.37 -16.95 26.93
N ALA A 51 4.17 -18.19 27.40
CA ALA A 51 5.20 -18.91 28.15
C ALA A 51 6.45 -19.21 27.29
N GLN A 52 6.28 -19.54 26.01
CA GLN A 52 7.38 -19.75 25.09
C GLN A 52 8.19 -18.46 24.85
N MET A 53 7.50 -17.32 24.65
CA MET A 53 8.14 -16.01 24.52
C MET A 53 8.93 -15.64 25.78
N ALA A 54 8.35 -15.88 26.96
CA ALA A 54 9.03 -15.65 28.23
C ALA A 54 10.33 -16.45 28.32
N SER A 55 10.27 -17.75 28.01
CA SER A 55 11.43 -18.64 28.03
C SER A 55 12.53 -18.22 27.05
N LEU A 56 12.17 -17.81 25.83
CA LEU A 56 13.12 -17.32 24.83
C LEU A 56 13.84 -16.04 25.29
N LEU A 57 13.09 -15.10 25.86
CA LEU A 57 13.65 -13.84 26.37
C LEU A 57 14.54 -14.07 27.60
N ASP A 58 14.13 -14.95 28.52
CA ASP A 58 14.91 -15.29 29.72
C ASP A 58 16.21 -16.01 29.35
N THR A 59 16.17 -16.94 28.39
CA THR A 59 17.36 -17.66 27.90
C THR A 59 18.36 -16.70 27.24
N ALA A 60 17.87 -15.67 26.56
CA ALA A 60 18.71 -14.63 25.95
C ALA A 60 19.13 -13.53 26.94
N GLY A 61 18.71 -13.59 28.21
CA GLY A 61 19.02 -12.59 29.23
C GLY A 61 18.36 -11.23 28.99
N VAL A 62 17.23 -11.20 28.26
CA VAL A 62 16.52 -9.96 27.93
C VAL A 62 15.36 -9.76 28.92
N ALA A 63 15.57 -8.91 29.92
CA ALA A 63 14.55 -8.59 30.91
C ALA A 63 13.35 -7.86 30.27
N ASN A 64 12.15 -8.36 30.54
CA ASN A 64 10.89 -7.72 30.15
C ASN A 64 10.17 -7.13 31.37
N SER A 65 9.45 -6.02 31.18
CA SER A 65 8.69 -5.32 32.23
C SER A 65 7.25 -5.81 32.36
N GLY A 66 6.87 -6.82 31.56
CA GLY A 66 5.53 -7.39 31.53
C GLY A 66 5.09 -7.77 30.13
N MET A 67 4.35 -8.88 30.04
CA MET A 67 3.76 -9.39 28.81
C MET A 67 2.25 -9.52 28.99
N ALA A 68 1.50 -9.08 27.99
CA ALA A 68 0.05 -9.20 27.99
C ALA A 68 -0.45 -9.71 26.65
N LEU A 69 -1.50 -10.51 26.70
CA LEU A 69 -2.24 -10.97 25.54
C LEU A 69 -3.36 -9.97 25.27
N ALA A 70 -3.33 -9.33 24.10
CA ALA A 70 -4.31 -8.32 23.71
C ALA A 70 -4.49 -8.32 22.19
N ASP A 71 -5.74 -8.22 21.73
CA ASP A 71 -6.09 -8.09 20.31
C ASP A 71 -5.49 -9.21 19.42
N ASN A 72 -5.55 -10.46 19.88
CA ASN A 72 -4.96 -11.62 19.18
C ASN A 72 -3.45 -11.45 18.89
N SER A 73 -2.73 -10.76 19.80
CA SER A 73 -1.28 -10.57 19.76
C SER A 73 -0.72 -10.61 21.19
N ILE A 74 0.55 -10.99 21.34
CA ILE A 74 1.27 -10.83 22.61
C ILE A 74 2.12 -9.58 22.51
N LYS A 75 1.99 -8.74 23.52
CA LYS A 75 2.68 -7.47 23.63
C LYS A 75 3.62 -7.54 24.84
N ALA A 76 4.93 -7.55 24.58
CA ALA A 76 5.98 -7.55 25.60
C ALA A 76 6.54 -6.14 25.77
N ARG A 77 6.61 -5.63 27.00
CA ARG A 77 7.16 -4.30 27.32
C ARG A 77 8.61 -4.40 27.77
N PHE A 78 9.42 -3.41 27.40
CA PHE A 78 10.84 -3.34 27.73
C PHE A 78 11.20 -1.98 28.32
N ALA A 79 12.25 -1.96 29.14
CA ALA A 79 12.73 -0.74 29.79
C ALA A 79 13.47 0.22 28.84
N SER A 80 14.02 -0.29 27.73
CA SER A 80 14.75 0.52 26.74
C SER A 80 14.57 0.01 25.32
N THR A 81 14.81 0.89 24.34
CA THR A 81 14.79 0.57 22.91
C THR A 81 15.87 -0.45 22.55
N ASP A 82 17.03 -0.43 23.20
CA ASP A 82 18.09 -1.41 22.95
C ASP A 82 17.67 -2.83 23.36
N LEU A 83 16.98 -2.95 24.50
CA LEU A 83 16.42 -4.24 24.94
C LEU A 83 15.29 -4.68 24.01
N GLN A 84 14.48 -3.74 23.51
CA GLN A 84 13.41 -4.00 22.55
C GLN A 84 13.96 -4.57 21.23
N ILE A 85 15.04 -3.99 20.68
CA ILE A 85 15.66 -4.48 19.43
C ILE A 85 16.25 -5.87 19.64
N LYS A 86 16.98 -6.10 20.74
CA LYS A 86 17.50 -7.42 21.09
C LYS A 86 16.37 -8.45 21.27
N ALA A 87 15.29 -8.07 21.93
CA ALA A 87 14.12 -8.91 22.10
C ALA A 87 13.50 -9.29 20.75
N LYS A 88 13.39 -8.34 19.81
CA LYS A 88 12.89 -8.59 18.46
C LYS A 88 13.73 -9.65 17.77
N ASP A 89 15.06 -9.49 17.73
CA ASP A 89 15.95 -10.44 17.05
C ASP A 89 15.88 -11.85 17.64
N VAL A 90 15.78 -11.96 18.98
CA VAL A 90 15.65 -13.24 19.68
C VAL A 90 14.31 -13.90 19.38
N LEU A 91 13.22 -13.14 19.45
CA LEU A 91 11.87 -13.65 19.20
C LEU A 91 11.66 -14.02 17.73
N GLU A 92 12.21 -13.24 16.80
CA GLU A 92 12.14 -13.51 15.35
C GLU A 92 12.86 -14.82 15.01
N LYS A 93 14.04 -15.07 15.61
CA LYS A 93 14.77 -16.34 15.46
C LYS A 93 14.08 -17.52 16.14
N GLY A 94 13.50 -17.31 17.33
CA GLY A 94 12.96 -18.38 18.17
C GLY A 94 11.54 -18.82 17.82
N LEU A 95 10.70 -17.89 17.35
CA LEU A 95 9.32 -18.16 16.96
C LEU A 95 9.20 -18.58 15.49
N GLY A 96 10.20 -18.23 14.67
CA GLY A 96 10.23 -18.50 13.24
C GLY A 96 9.09 -17.82 12.48
N GLU A 97 8.84 -18.29 11.25
CA GLU A 97 7.89 -17.66 10.30
C GLU A 97 6.41 -17.82 10.66
N ARG A 98 6.08 -18.43 11.80
CA ARG A 98 4.69 -18.61 12.24
C ARG A 98 4.10 -17.31 12.83
N TYR A 99 4.96 -16.41 13.28
CA TYR A 99 4.56 -15.20 14.00
C TYR A 99 5.32 -13.97 13.46
N THR A 100 4.59 -12.88 13.22
CA THR A 100 5.18 -11.59 12.86
C THR A 100 5.62 -10.87 14.12
N VAL A 101 6.91 -10.56 14.22
CA VAL A 101 7.51 -9.80 15.33
C VAL A 101 7.73 -8.36 14.89
N ALA A 102 6.99 -7.42 15.49
CA ALA A 102 7.04 -6.00 15.16
C ALA A 102 7.48 -5.15 16.37
N LEU A 103 8.30 -4.14 16.11
CA LEU A 103 8.65 -3.11 17.08
C LEU A 103 7.47 -2.13 17.20
N ASN A 104 7.01 -1.88 18.42
CA ASN A 104 5.90 -0.98 18.71
C ASN A 104 6.21 -0.12 19.96
N LEU A 105 5.41 0.93 20.16
CA LEU A 105 5.42 1.74 21.38
C LEU A 105 4.03 1.68 22.00
N LEU A 106 3.94 1.16 23.22
CA LEU A 106 2.67 1.01 23.92
C LEU A 106 2.50 2.12 24.94
N PRO A 107 1.28 2.63 25.14
CA PRO A 107 1.01 3.58 26.21
C PRO A 107 1.29 2.93 27.57
N ALA A 108 1.98 3.64 28.45
CA ALA A 108 2.22 3.22 29.82
C ALA A 108 1.04 3.55 30.77
N SER A 109 -0.05 4.10 30.22
CA SER A 109 -1.24 4.48 30.98
C SER A 109 -1.94 3.25 31.60
N PRO A 110 -2.35 3.32 32.88
CA PRO A 110 -3.17 2.29 33.52
C PRO A 110 -4.44 1.93 32.75
N ALA A 111 -4.84 0.65 32.79
CA ALA A 111 -6.00 0.14 32.05
C ALA A 111 -7.34 0.79 32.45
N TRP A 112 -7.47 1.27 33.68
CA TRP A 112 -8.68 1.96 34.15
C TRP A 112 -8.89 3.31 33.46
N LEU A 113 -7.82 4.01 33.04
CA LEU A 113 -7.92 5.25 32.28
C LEU A 113 -8.43 4.99 30.86
N THR A 114 -7.96 3.92 30.22
CA THR A 114 -8.46 3.55 28.89
C THR A 114 -9.91 3.06 28.94
N ALA A 115 -10.34 2.44 30.05
CA ALA A 115 -11.71 1.96 30.23
C ALA A 115 -12.75 3.09 30.29
N ILE A 116 -12.37 4.26 30.78
CA ILE A 116 -13.23 5.46 30.81
C ILE A 116 -13.10 6.32 29.54
N GLY A 117 -12.38 5.85 28.52
CA GLY A 117 -12.14 6.59 27.27
C GLY A 117 -11.04 7.66 27.36
N ALA A 118 -10.33 7.77 28.49
CA ALA A 118 -9.19 8.67 28.63
C ALA A 118 -7.97 8.06 27.92
N ARG A 119 -7.78 8.42 26.64
CA ARG A 119 -6.64 8.00 25.83
C ARG A 119 -5.59 9.12 25.77
N PRO A 120 -4.29 8.78 25.71
CA PRO A 120 -3.25 9.78 25.51
C PRO A 120 -3.39 10.46 24.14
N MET A 121 -2.85 11.66 24.03
CA MET A 121 -2.81 12.43 22.79
C MET A 121 -1.91 11.74 21.76
N ASN A 122 -2.32 11.78 20.50
CA ASN A 122 -1.50 11.29 19.40
C ASN A 122 -0.32 12.24 19.16
N LEU A 123 0.87 11.68 19.08
CA LEU A 123 2.11 12.41 18.87
C LEU A 123 2.46 12.37 17.38
N GLY A 124 2.75 13.53 16.81
CA GLY A 124 3.27 13.65 15.44
C GLY A 124 4.68 13.06 15.30
N LEU A 125 5.16 13.01 14.05
CA LEU A 125 6.49 12.49 13.69
C LEU A 125 7.62 13.10 14.54
N ASP A 126 7.59 14.41 14.77
CA ASP A 126 8.64 15.13 15.49
C ASP A 126 8.74 14.77 16.98
N LEU A 127 7.67 14.18 17.53
CA LEU A 127 7.57 13.82 18.94
C LEU A 127 7.64 12.30 19.16
N ARG A 128 7.07 11.51 18.25
CA ARG A 128 7.08 10.03 18.31
C ARG A 128 8.29 9.39 17.62
N GLY A 129 9.01 10.16 16.80
CA GLY A 129 9.95 9.63 15.83
C GLY A 129 9.24 8.92 14.67
N GLY A 130 10.00 8.52 13.65
CA GLY A 130 9.49 7.84 12.47
C GLY A 130 10.22 8.24 11.20
N VAL A 131 9.55 8.11 10.06
CA VAL A 131 10.09 8.45 8.74
C VAL A 131 9.21 9.44 7.98
N HIS A 132 9.88 10.33 7.25
CA HIS A 132 9.30 11.25 6.28
C HIS A 132 9.91 10.98 4.91
N PHE A 133 9.05 10.67 3.94
CA PHE A 133 9.42 10.47 2.54
C PHE A 133 8.76 11.53 1.66
N LEU A 134 9.53 12.12 0.76
CA LEU A 134 9.03 12.86 -0.39
C LEU A 134 9.16 11.98 -1.62
N LEU A 135 8.02 11.55 -2.16
CA LEU A 135 7.93 10.72 -3.34
C LEU A 135 7.58 11.59 -4.55
N GLU A 136 8.20 11.33 -5.70
CA GLU A 136 7.87 11.94 -6.98
C GLU A 136 7.32 10.89 -7.94
N VAL A 137 6.14 11.17 -8.51
CA VAL A 137 5.44 10.32 -9.47
C VAL A 137 5.97 10.61 -10.87
N ASP A 138 6.31 9.55 -11.62
CA ASP A 138 6.72 9.67 -13.02
C ASP A 138 5.51 9.95 -13.93
N MET A 139 5.24 11.24 -14.14
CA MET A 139 4.13 11.70 -14.97
C MET A 139 4.29 11.34 -16.45
N LYS A 140 5.54 11.18 -16.92
CA LYS A 140 5.78 10.75 -18.29
C LYS A 140 5.27 9.32 -18.48
N THR A 141 5.65 8.42 -17.58
CA THR A 141 5.17 7.03 -17.62
C THR A 141 3.64 6.95 -17.45
N ALA A 142 3.02 7.85 -16.68
CA ALA A 142 1.55 7.94 -16.57
C ALA A 142 0.88 8.24 -17.92
N LEU A 143 1.39 9.24 -18.65
CA LEU A 143 0.89 9.61 -19.98
C LEU A 143 1.14 8.49 -21.01
N GLU A 144 2.31 7.84 -20.95
CA GLU A 144 2.63 6.69 -21.78
C GLU A 144 1.65 5.52 -21.56
N LYS A 145 1.30 5.21 -20.31
CA LYS A 145 0.28 4.19 -20.00
C LYS A 145 -1.11 4.59 -20.48
N ALA A 146 -1.47 5.87 -20.38
CA ALA A 146 -2.71 6.37 -20.95
C ALA A 146 -2.76 6.19 -22.48
N ALA A 147 -1.65 6.46 -23.18
CA ALA A 147 -1.53 6.21 -24.62
C ALA A 147 -1.67 4.72 -24.97
N ILE A 148 -1.14 3.80 -24.16
CA ILE A 148 -1.34 2.35 -24.34
C ILE A 148 -2.83 1.98 -24.22
N ARG A 149 -3.53 2.55 -23.23
CA ARG A 149 -4.98 2.32 -23.09
C ARG A 149 -5.74 2.80 -24.34
N TYR A 150 -5.48 4.03 -24.79
CA TYR A 150 -6.11 4.56 -26.01
C TYR A 150 -5.76 3.74 -27.26
N GLN A 151 -4.54 3.22 -27.38
CA GLN A 151 -4.17 2.32 -28.48
C GLN A 151 -5.07 1.07 -28.54
N ASN A 152 -5.40 0.49 -27.39
CA ASN A 152 -6.29 -0.67 -27.31
C ASN A 152 -7.75 -0.29 -27.59
N ASP A 153 -8.21 0.84 -27.05
CA ASP A 153 -9.56 1.35 -27.27
C ASP A 153 -9.79 1.69 -28.75
N PHE A 154 -8.80 2.32 -29.41
CA PHE A 154 -8.83 2.60 -30.84
C PHE A 154 -8.96 1.32 -31.66
N ARG A 155 -8.27 0.25 -31.26
CA ARG A 155 -8.36 -1.05 -31.92
C ARG A 155 -9.79 -1.59 -31.88
N THR A 156 -10.44 -1.47 -30.72
CA THR A 156 -11.81 -1.93 -30.48
C THR A 156 -12.82 -1.09 -31.28
N GLU A 157 -12.70 0.24 -31.21
CA GLU A 157 -13.61 1.15 -31.92
C GLU A 157 -13.48 1.08 -33.44
N LEU A 158 -12.26 0.99 -33.98
CA LEU A 158 -12.06 0.86 -35.43
C LEU A 158 -12.61 -0.48 -35.95
N ARG A 159 -12.45 -1.57 -35.18
CA ARG A 159 -13.02 -2.88 -35.52
C ARG A 159 -14.55 -2.87 -35.46
N SER A 160 -15.14 -2.26 -34.43
CA SER A 160 -16.61 -2.17 -34.30
C SER A 160 -17.22 -1.36 -35.45
N ALA A 161 -16.54 -0.29 -35.87
CA ALA A 161 -16.91 0.54 -37.02
C ALA A 161 -16.55 -0.08 -38.38
N LYS A 162 -15.90 -1.26 -38.42
CA LYS A 162 -15.41 -1.93 -39.64
C LYS A 162 -14.43 -1.10 -40.47
N ILE A 163 -13.71 -0.18 -39.85
CA ILE A 163 -12.67 0.63 -40.49
C ILE A 163 -11.37 -0.17 -40.50
N ARG A 164 -10.85 -0.45 -41.70
CA ARG A 164 -9.59 -1.18 -41.84
C ARG A 164 -8.42 -0.24 -41.55
N TYR A 165 -7.45 -0.72 -40.78
CA TYR A 165 -6.20 -0.02 -40.49
C TYR A 165 -5.03 -0.96 -40.76
N SER A 166 -3.89 -0.42 -41.18
CA SER A 166 -2.68 -1.19 -41.49
C SER A 166 -1.88 -1.47 -40.22
N ARG A 167 -1.67 -0.45 -39.39
CA ARG A 167 -0.91 -0.53 -38.14
C ARG A 167 -1.40 0.52 -37.15
N ILE A 168 -1.39 0.16 -35.87
CA ILE A 168 -1.51 1.12 -34.77
C ILE A 168 -0.22 1.04 -33.98
N SER A 169 0.56 2.11 -33.96
CA SER A 169 1.78 2.25 -33.19
C SER A 169 1.66 3.35 -32.15
N ARG A 170 2.50 3.29 -31.12
CA ARG A 170 2.64 4.32 -30.11
C ARG A 170 4.03 4.92 -30.24
N GLU A 171 4.11 6.24 -30.15
CA GLU A 171 5.35 6.99 -30.05
C GLU A 171 5.26 7.86 -28.80
N GLY A 172 5.76 7.35 -27.67
CA GLY A 172 5.66 8.04 -26.38
C GLY A 172 4.22 8.17 -25.88
N ASP A 173 3.72 9.40 -25.84
CA ASP A 173 2.37 9.81 -25.46
C ASP A 173 1.41 9.94 -26.66
N ALA A 174 1.92 9.76 -27.89
CA ALA A 174 1.14 9.82 -29.11
C ALA A 174 0.76 8.43 -29.61
N VAL A 175 -0.47 8.29 -30.12
CA VAL A 175 -0.94 7.09 -30.80
C VAL A 175 -1.08 7.39 -32.29
N THR A 176 -0.34 6.68 -33.13
CA THR A 176 -0.36 6.83 -34.58
C THR A 176 -1.04 5.62 -35.22
N VAL A 177 -2.03 5.89 -36.07
CA VAL A 177 -2.76 4.89 -36.86
C VAL A 177 -2.46 5.10 -38.33
N ASN A 178 -2.04 4.03 -39.01
CA ASN A 178 -1.76 4.03 -40.44
C ASN A 178 -2.93 3.39 -41.19
N PHE A 179 -3.36 4.05 -42.26
CA PHE A 179 -4.44 3.63 -43.14
C PHE A 179 -3.96 3.46 -44.57
N SER A 180 -4.63 2.60 -45.32
CA SER A 180 -4.33 2.34 -46.73
C SER A 180 -4.97 3.36 -47.67
N THR A 181 -6.06 4.02 -47.24
CA THR A 181 -6.75 5.03 -48.05
C THR A 181 -7.11 6.25 -47.22
N ARG A 182 -7.23 7.40 -47.90
CA ARG A 182 -7.66 8.67 -47.31
C ARG A 182 -9.05 8.57 -46.68
N ASP A 183 -10.00 7.92 -47.37
CA ASP A 183 -11.38 7.77 -46.90
C ASP A 183 -11.46 7.00 -45.56
N GLN A 184 -10.61 5.98 -45.37
CA GLN A 184 -10.56 5.23 -44.11
C GLN A 184 -10.01 6.08 -42.97
N ARG A 185 -9.00 6.91 -43.25
CA ARG A 185 -8.44 7.87 -42.28
C ARG A 185 -9.48 8.91 -41.90
N ASP A 186 -10.20 9.50 -42.87
CA ASP A 186 -11.22 10.52 -42.61
C ASP A 186 -12.38 9.93 -41.79
N ALA A 187 -12.87 8.74 -42.14
CA ALA A 187 -13.88 8.03 -41.35
C ALA A 187 -13.39 7.71 -39.92
N ALA A 188 -12.10 7.41 -39.75
CA ALA A 188 -11.50 7.17 -38.44
C ALA A 188 -11.41 8.46 -37.62
N VAL A 189 -11.07 9.60 -38.23
CA VAL A 189 -11.07 10.91 -37.56
C VAL A 189 -12.46 11.23 -37.01
N ASP A 190 -13.51 11.06 -37.81
CA ASP A 190 -14.88 11.33 -37.38
C ASP A 190 -15.31 10.41 -36.24
N LYS A 191 -15.05 9.10 -36.40
CA LYS A 191 -15.46 8.09 -35.41
C LYS A 191 -14.69 8.24 -34.09
N LEU A 192 -13.37 8.37 -34.15
CA LEU A 192 -12.53 8.51 -32.96
C LEU A 192 -12.69 9.88 -32.31
N GLY A 193 -12.82 10.96 -33.10
CA GLY A 193 -13.08 12.31 -32.59
C GLY A 193 -14.41 12.42 -31.84
N THR A 194 -15.43 11.65 -32.26
CA THR A 194 -16.70 11.55 -31.53
C THR A 194 -16.58 10.72 -30.26
N ALA A 195 -15.80 9.63 -30.29
CA ALA A 195 -15.64 8.72 -29.16
C ALA A 195 -14.69 9.26 -28.07
N PHE A 196 -13.65 10.00 -28.45
CA PHE A 196 -12.58 10.48 -27.57
C PHE A 196 -12.33 11.98 -27.77
N ALA A 197 -13.26 12.79 -27.24
CA ALA A 197 -13.19 14.25 -27.35
C ALA A 197 -11.96 14.89 -26.67
N ASP A 198 -11.30 14.15 -25.78
CA ASP A 198 -10.14 14.59 -25.00
C ASP A 198 -8.83 14.57 -25.82
N LEU A 199 -8.85 13.97 -27.01
CA LEU A 199 -7.70 13.85 -27.90
C LEU A 199 -7.71 14.93 -28.99
N ALA A 200 -6.53 15.44 -29.31
CA ALA A 200 -6.25 16.23 -30.49
C ALA A 200 -5.76 15.30 -31.60
N TYR A 201 -6.33 15.46 -32.79
CA TYR A 201 -6.04 14.64 -33.95
C TYR A 201 -5.30 15.46 -35.01
N THR A 202 -4.14 14.98 -35.43
CA THR A 202 -3.35 15.53 -36.52
C THR A 202 -3.17 14.48 -37.59
N THR A 203 -3.25 14.88 -38.84
CA THR A 203 -3.20 13.95 -39.96
C THR A 203 -2.04 14.31 -40.87
N ASP A 204 -1.28 13.30 -41.30
CA ASP A 204 -0.21 13.44 -42.28
C ASP A 204 -0.43 12.45 -43.41
N ASP A 205 -0.57 12.99 -44.63
CA ASP A 205 -0.85 12.25 -45.85
C ASP A 205 0.42 12.24 -46.71
N GLN A 206 1.18 11.15 -46.65
CA GLN A 206 2.33 10.89 -47.50
C GLN A 206 1.90 10.07 -48.72
N ALA A 207 2.67 10.10 -49.82
CA ALA A 207 2.28 9.56 -51.13
C ALA A 207 1.74 8.10 -51.13
N GLU A 208 2.16 7.26 -50.17
CA GLU A 208 1.65 5.89 -49.98
C GLU A 208 1.23 5.56 -48.54
N ALA A 209 1.14 6.56 -47.65
CA ALA A 209 0.78 6.33 -46.24
C ALA A 209 -0.10 7.46 -45.69
N PHE A 210 -1.34 7.13 -45.32
CA PHE A 210 -2.28 8.04 -44.66
C PHE A 210 -2.22 7.80 -43.15
N THR A 211 -1.79 8.80 -42.39
CA THR A 211 -1.57 8.64 -40.94
C THR A 211 -2.45 9.57 -40.13
N LEU A 212 -2.93 9.05 -39.01
CA LEU A 212 -3.66 9.77 -37.98
C LEU A 212 -2.87 9.67 -36.67
N THR A 213 -2.37 10.80 -36.19
CA THR A 213 -1.72 10.89 -34.88
C THR A 213 -2.69 11.54 -33.91
N ALA A 214 -2.97 10.84 -32.81
CA ALA A 214 -3.76 11.34 -31.69
C ALA A 214 -2.84 11.64 -30.50
N ARG A 215 -3.00 12.82 -29.89
CA ARG A 215 -2.34 13.22 -28.63
C ARG A 215 -3.37 13.75 -27.65
N LEU A 216 -3.10 13.65 -26.35
CA LEU A 216 -3.95 14.28 -25.35
C LEU A 216 -3.93 15.80 -25.50
N LYS A 217 -5.09 16.44 -25.29
CA LYS A 217 -5.14 17.91 -25.14
C LYS A 217 -4.52 18.32 -23.80
N PRO A 218 -3.97 19.53 -23.66
CA PRO A 218 -3.33 19.98 -22.41
C PRO A 218 -4.22 19.84 -21.18
N GLU A 219 -5.53 20.06 -21.31
CA GLU A 219 -6.49 19.88 -20.22
C GLU A 219 -6.63 18.41 -19.81
N ALA A 220 -6.69 17.51 -20.79
CA ALA A 220 -6.79 16.08 -20.57
C ALA A 220 -5.49 15.49 -20.01
N GLU A 221 -4.33 15.96 -20.46
CA GLU A 221 -3.04 15.59 -19.87
C GLU A 221 -3.01 15.90 -18.37
N LYS A 222 -3.47 17.09 -17.99
CA LYS A 222 -3.52 17.51 -16.59
C LYS A 222 -4.45 16.64 -15.77
N GLN A 223 -5.62 16.29 -16.31
CA GLN A 223 -6.56 15.36 -15.66
C GLN A 223 -5.95 13.96 -15.49
N VAL A 224 -5.23 13.45 -16.49
CA VAL A 224 -4.52 12.17 -16.40
C VAL A 224 -3.44 12.22 -15.32
N GLN A 225 -2.69 13.31 -15.22
CA GLN A 225 -1.68 13.50 -14.18
C GLN A 225 -2.30 13.58 -12.78
N GLU A 226 -3.37 14.36 -12.61
CA GLU A 226 -4.11 14.47 -11.33
C GLU A 226 -4.71 13.13 -10.91
N PHE A 227 -5.30 12.39 -11.86
CA PHE A 227 -5.81 11.05 -11.62
C PHE A 227 -4.70 10.07 -11.22
N ALA A 228 -3.58 10.06 -11.93
CA ALA A 228 -2.44 9.20 -11.61
C ALA A 228 -1.89 9.48 -10.20
N LEU A 229 -1.84 10.75 -9.80
CA LEU A 229 -1.41 11.17 -8.47
C LEU A 229 -2.39 10.72 -7.38
N GLN A 230 -3.69 10.94 -7.56
CA GLN A 230 -4.72 10.52 -6.62
C GLN A 230 -4.77 8.99 -6.46
N GLN A 231 -4.63 8.27 -7.58
CA GLN A 231 -4.55 6.81 -7.56
C GLN A 231 -3.33 6.34 -6.77
N ASN A 232 -2.14 6.90 -7.04
CA ASN A 232 -0.93 6.56 -6.28
C ASN A 232 -1.05 6.89 -4.79
N ILE A 233 -1.69 8.01 -4.41
CA ILE A 233 -1.97 8.35 -3.00
C ILE A 233 -2.85 7.28 -2.36
N THR A 234 -3.86 6.79 -3.07
CA THR A 234 -4.76 5.73 -2.60
C THR A 234 -4.01 4.42 -2.40
N THR A 235 -3.18 4.03 -3.38
CA THR A 235 -2.29 2.86 -3.30
C THR A 235 -1.32 2.99 -2.12
N LEU A 236 -0.71 4.16 -1.91
CA LEU A 236 0.18 4.42 -0.76
C LEU A 236 -0.57 4.28 0.56
N ARG A 237 -1.81 4.78 0.66
CA ARG A 237 -2.62 4.63 1.88
C ARG A 237 -2.85 3.17 2.22
N ASN A 238 -3.17 2.34 1.23
CA ASN A 238 -3.32 0.90 1.42
C ASN A 238 -2.01 0.26 1.87
N ARG A 239 -0.89 0.55 1.18
CA ARG A 239 0.45 0.04 1.54
C ARG A 239 0.88 0.39 2.96
N VAL A 240 0.55 1.59 3.42
CA VAL A 240 0.92 2.05 4.75
C VAL A 240 0.07 1.41 5.84
N ASN A 241 -1.23 1.20 5.59
CA ASN A 241 -2.08 0.48 6.54
C ASN A 241 -1.53 -0.93 6.83
N GLU A 242 -0.95 -1.57 5.81
CA GLU A 242 -0.32 -2.89 5.92
C GLU A 242 0.98 -2.90 6.72
N LEU A 243 1.68 -1.77 6.80
CA LEU A 243 2.82 -1.62 7.70
C LEU A 243 2.39 -1.58 9.19
N GLY A 244 1.08 -1.59 9.48
CA GLY A 244 0.54 -1.53 10.83
C GLY A 244 0.68 -0.14 11.48
N VAL A 245 0.90 0.89 10.67
CA VAL A 245 1.03 2.28 11.14
C VAL A 245 -0.36 2.83 11.42
N ALA A 246 -0.64 3.16 12.68
CA ALA A 246 -1.99 3.52 13.11
C ALA A 246 -2.52 4.82 12.48
N GLU A 247 -1.67 5.76 12.09
CA GLU A 247 -2.09 7.09 11.62
C GLU A 247 -1.06 7.72 10.65
N PRO A 248 -1.01 7.30 9.38
CA PRO A 248 -0.11 7.90 8.42
C PRO A 248 -0.65 9.20 7.83
N VAL A 249 0.22 10.17 7.60
CA VAL A 249 -0.13 11.39 6.87
C VAL A 249 0.39 11.27 5.45
N ILE A 250 -0.53 11.18 4.49
CA ILE A 250 -0.23 11.08 3.06
C ILE A 250 -0.90 12.27 2.38
N THR A 251 -0.11 13.20 1.88
CA THR A 251 -0.59 14.45 1.29
C THR A 251 0.10 14.73 -0.02
N GLN A 252 -0.64 15.33 -0.95
CA GLN A 252 -0.09 15.83 -2.19
C GLN A 252 0.76 17.09 -1.93
N GLN A 253 1.95 17.15 -2.55
CA GLN A 253 2.79 18.33 -2.56
C GLN A 253 3.06 18.76 -4.02
N GLY A 254 2.47 19.87 -4.44
CA GLY A 254 2.60 20.36 -5.81
C GLY A 254 1.91 19.45 -6.83
N ALA A 255 2.41 19.44 -8.07
CA ALA A 255 1.76 18.74 -9.19
C ALA A 255 2.16 17.26 -9.32
N SER A 256 3.34 16.86 -8.85
CA SER A 256 3.89 15.51 -9.07
C SER A 256 4.40 14.80 -7.82
N ARG A 257 4.34 15.43 -6.65
CA ARG A 257 4.94 14.87 -5.42
C ARG A 257 3.91 14.51 -4.37
N VAL A 258 4.28 13.53 -3.55
CA VAL A 258 3.49 13.04 -2.41
C VAL A 258 4.38 12.99 -1.18
N VAL A 259 3.95 13.62 -0.11
CA VAL A 259 4.58 13.54 1.21
C VAL A 259 3.95 12.40 1.98
N VAL A 260 4.78 11.50 2.49
CA VAL A 260 4.38 10.38 3.34
C VAL A 260 5.10 10.49 4.68
N GLN A 261 4.33 10.59 5.77
CA GLN A 261 4.86 10.57 7.13
C GLN A 261 4.32 9.36 7.86
N LEU A 262 5.24 8.58 8.43
CA LEU A 262 4.94 7.36 9.17
C LEU A 262 5.44 7.49 10.62
N PRO A 263 4.61 8.00 11.55
CA PRO A 263 4.98 8.12 12.95
C PRO A 263 5.18 6.74 13.60
N GLY A 264 6.22 6.60 14.41
CA GLY A 264 6.50 5.38 15.18
C GLY A 264 7.12 4.23 14.37
N VAL A 265 7.32 4.38 13.06
CA VAL A 265 8.05 3.39 12.25
C VAL A 265 9.54 3.47 12.57
N GLN A 266 10.09 2.36 13.06
CA GLN A 266 11.51 2.28 13.43
C GLN A 266 12.39 1.74 12.29
N ASP A 267 11.83 0.88 11.43
CA ASP A 267 12.56 0.25 10.32
C ASP A 267 12.28 1.00 9.01
N THR A 268 13.21 1.88 8.64
CA THR A 268 13.09 2.73 7.44
C THR A 268 13.28 1.93 6.16
N ALA A 269 14.11 0.89 6.18
CA ALA A 269 14.41 0.06 5.03
C ALA A 269 13.19 -0.78 4.64
N LYS A 270 12.51 -1.39 5.62
CA LYS A 270 11.27 -2.13 5.38
C LYS A 270 10.15 -1.22 4.88
N ALA A 271 10.01 -0.02 5.43
CA ALA A 271 9.04 0.96 4.94
C ALA A 271 9.35 1.37 3.50
N LYS A 272 10.61 1.64 3.18
CA LYS A 272 11.07 1.99 1.83
C LYS A 272 10.82 0.88 0.81
N ASP A 273 11.03 -0.38 1.19
CA ASP A 273 10.75 -1.52 0.32
C ASP A 273 9.26 -1.58 -0.04
N ILE A 274 8.37 -1.59 0.97
CA ILE A 274 6.92 -1.66 0.73
C ILE A 274 6.39 -0.47 -0.07
N LEU A 275 6.88 0.75 0.20
CA LEU A 275 6.43 1.95 -0.51
C LEU A 275 7.04 2.09 -1.92
N GLY A 276 8.28 1.65 -2.10
CA GLY A 276 9.03 1.79 -3.35
C GLY A 276 8.80 0.67 -4.37
N ARG A 277 8.22 -0.46 -3.97
CA ARG A 277 7.99 -1.60 -4.88
C ARG A 277 6.94 -1.28 -5.95
N THR A 278 7.37 -1.24 -7.21
CA THR A 278 6.49 -1.10 -8.37
C THR A 278 6.06 -2.48 -8.89
N ALA A 279 5.46 -3.29 -8.02
CA ALA A 279 4.89 -4.56 -8.43
C ALA A 279 3.51 -4.32 -9.04
N THR A 280 3.29 -4.79 -10.27
CA THR A 280 1.97 -4.84 -10.89
C THR A 280 1.63 -6.28 -11.23
N LEU A 281 0.40 -6.68 -10.93
CA LEU A 281 -0.12 -7.98 -11.33
C LEU A 281 -0.87 -7.87 -12.64
N GLU A 282 -0.59 -8.79 -13.55
CA GLU A 282 -1.34 -8.96 -14.79
C GLU A 282 -1.72 -10.43 -14.99
N ILE A 283 -2.94 -10.65 -15.45
CA ILE A 283 -3.42 -11.98 -15.82
C ILE A 283 -3.49 -12.03 -17.34
N ARG A 284 -2.77 -12.99 -17.92
CA ARG A 284 -2.69 -13.17 -19.37
C ARG A 284 -2.89 -14.65 -19.74
N MET A 285 -3.41 -14.90 -20.93
CA MET A 285 -3.56 -16.27 -21.43
C MET A 285 -2.21 -16.83 -21.89
N VAL A 286 -1.94 -18.10 -21.61
CA VAL A 286 -0.80 -18.82 -22.16
C VAL A 286 -1.11 -19.21 -23.61
N ASP A 287 -0.10 -19.14 -24.48
CA ASP A 287 -0.19 -19.69 -25.83
C ASP A 287 0.29 -21.14 -25.84
N GLU A 288 -0.67 -22.07 -25.90
CA GLU A 288 -0.40 -23.51 -25.91
C GLU A 288 0.17 -24.01 -27.25
N LEU A 289 0.09 -23.20 -28.32
CA LEU A 289 0.61 -23.58 -29.64
C LEU A 289 2.10 -23.25 -29.81
N ALA A 290 2.70 -22.56 -28.84
CA ALA A 290 4.11 -22.22 -28.87
C ALA A 290 4.99 -23.46 -28.66
N ASP A 291 5.96 -23.66 -29.54
CA ASP A 291 6.92 -24.77 -29.42
C ASP A 291 7.88 -24.51 -28.24
N PRO A 292 7.93 -25.38 -27.21
CA PRO A 292 8.83 -25.24 -26.08
C PRO A 292 10.32 -25.16 -26.46
N LEU A 293 10.73 -25.81 -27.56
CA LEU A 293 12.12 -25.76 -28.04
C LEU A 293 12.46 -24.40 -28.66
N ALA A 294 11.49 -23.78 -29.36
CA ALA A 294 11.65 -22.44 -29.93
C ALA A 294 11.69 -21.37 -28.82
N LEU A 295 10.87 -21.54 -27.78
CA LEU A 295 10.88 -20.64 -26.60
C LEU A 295 12.22 -20.69 -25.85
N ALA A 296 12.82 -21.88 -25.71
CA ALA A 296 14.16 -22.03 -25.15
C ALA A 296 15.26 -21.30 -25.95
N GLN A 297 15.03 -21.08 -27.25
CA GLN A 297 15.90 -20.29 -28.13
C GLN A 297 15.52 -18.80 -28.19
N GLY A 298 14.54 -18.37 -27.39
CA GLY A 298 14.08 -16.98 -27.35
C GLY A 298 13.16 -16.58 -28.51
N GLN A 299 12.63 -17.54 -29.27
CA GLN A 299 11.71 -17.29 -30.39
C GLN A 299 10.26 -17.47 -29.95
N ALA A 300 9.50 -16.38 -29.94
CA ALA A 300 8.09 -16.35 -29.55
C ALA A 300 7.18 -16.23 -30.79
N PRO A 301 6.03 -16.93 -30.83
CA PRO A 301 5.00 -16.68 -31.82
C PRO A 301 4.55 -15.21 -31.82
N PHE A 302 4.12 -14.72 -32.99
CA PHE A 302 3.66 -13.34 -33.11
C PHE A 302 2.50 -13.05 -32.15
N GLY A 303 2.60 -11.95 -31.40
CA GLY A 303 1.58 -11.56 -30.42
C GLY A 303 1.74 -12.19 -29.03
N THR A 304 2.87 -12.85 -28.77
CA THR A 304 3.23 -13.38 -27.44
C THR A 304 4.50 -12.74 -26.89
N ASP A 305 4.62 -12.75 -25.56
CA ASP A 305 5.83 -12.42 -24.81
C ASP A 305 6.35 -13.70 -24.14
N ILE A 306 7.68 -13.84 -24.07
CA ILE A 306 8.31 -14.95 -23.33
C ILE A 306 8.48 -14.52 -21.89
N VAL A 307 7.93 -15.31 -20.97
CA VAL A 307 8.01 -15.03 -19.54
C VAL A 307 8.56 -16.27 -18.81
N PRO A 308 9.58 -16.11 -17.96
CA PRO A 308 10.03 -17.19 -17.08
C PRO A 308 8.98 -17.47 -16.00
N THR A 309 8.71 -18.75 -15.79
CA THR A 309 8.06 -19.24 -14.56
C THR A 309 9.08 -19.34 -13.44
N ARG A 310 8.60 -19.46 -12.20
CA ARG A 310 9.47 -19.59 -11.01
C ARG A 310 10.40 -20.80 -11.08
N ASP A 311 9.99 -21.87 -11.75
CA ASP A 311 10.80 -23.08 -12.00
C ASP A 311 11.86 -22.88 -13.10
N GLY A 312 12.00 -21.67 -13.66
CA GLY A 312 12.90 -21.34 -14.76
C GLY A 312 12.41 -21.79 -16.14
N THR A 313 11.23 -22.42 -16.21
CA THR A 313 10.62 -22.81 -17.49
C THR A 313 10.07 -21.59 -18.21
N LEU A 314 10.40 -21.42 -19.49
CA LEU A 314 9.88 -20.32 -20.30
C LEU A 314 8.49 -20.68 -20.84
N ILE A 315 7.53 -19.77 -20.64
CA ILE A 315 6.18 -19.88 -21.21
C ILE A 315 5.91 -18.71 -22.14
N ALA A 316 5.15 -18.97 -23.21
CA ALA A 316 4.61 -17.93 -24.08
C ALA A 316 3.29 -17.42 -23.51
N VAL A 317 3.19 -16.13 -23.22
CA VAL A 317 1.94 -15.48 -22.80
C VAL A 317 1.49 -14.51 -23.86
N LYS A 318 0.19 -14.43 -24.12
CA LYS A 318 -0.36 -13.46 -25.08
C LYS A 318 -0.11 -12.03 -24.59
N LYS A 319 0.06 -11.10 -25.52
CA LYS A 319 0.22 -9.67 -25.21
C LYS A 319 -1.06 -9.02 -24.67
N ASP A 320 -2.21 -9.58 -25.00
CA ASP A 320 -3.50 -9.09 -24.51
C ASP A 320 -3.64 -9.39 -23.02
N VAL A 321 -3.83 -8.34 -22.22
CA VAL A 321 -4.05 -8.43 -20.77
C VAL A 321 -5.53 -8.70 -20.51
N VAL A 322 -5.83 -9.80 -19.82
CA VAL A 322 -7.21 -10.17 -19.46
C VAL A 322 -7.68 -9.36 -18.25
N LEU A 323 -6.83 -9.28 -17.22
CA LEU A 323 -7.14 -8.59 -15.99
C LEU A 323 -5.86 -7.98 -15.40
N THR A 324 -5.98 -6.82 -14.76
CA THR A 324 -4.90 -6.21 -13.98
C THR A 324 -5.20 -6.31 -12.50
N GLY A 325 -4.17 -6.09 -11.66
CA GLY A 325 -4.32 -6.04 -10.20
C GLY A 325 -5.29 -4.97 -9.71
N ASP A 326 -5.65 -3.97 -10.53
CA ASP A 326 -6.61 -2.91 -10.15
C ASP A 326 -8.02 -3.46 -9.91
N SER A 327 -8.36 -4.60 -10.51
CA SER A 327 -9.65 -5.26 -10.32
C SER A 327 -9.72 -6.12 -9.05
N ILE A 328 -8.67 -6.12 -8.22
CA ILE A 328 -8.61 -6.87 -6.97
C ILE A 328 -9.09 -5.98 -5.81
N THR A 329 -10.14 -6.42 -5.11
CA THR A 329 -10.66 -5.74 -3.92
C THR A 329 -9.99 -6.20 -2.64
N ASN A 330 -9.61 -7.48 -2.57
CA ASN A 330 -8.94 -8.05 -1.41
C ASN A 330 -8.07 -9.23 -1.81
N ALA A 331 -6.95 -9.41 -1.11
CA ALA A 331 -6.08 -10.57 -1.22
C ALA A 331 -5.65 -11.02 0.18
N THR A 332 -5.85 -12.29 0.50
CA THR A 332 -5.53 -12.87 1.80
C THR A 332 -4.67 -14.11 1.63
N PRO A 333 -3.56 -14.24 2.39
CA PRO A 333 -2.80 -15.47 2.42
C PRO A 333 -3.65 -16.58 3.07
N GLY A 334 -3.47 -17.80 2.60
CA GLY A 334 -4.18 -18.97 3.09
C GLY A 334 -3.47 -20.26 2.70
N PHE A 335 -4.17 -21.37 2.85
CA PHE A 335 -3.70 -22.68 2.44
C PHE A 335 -4.73 -23.31 1.54
N ASP A 336 -4.25 -24.02 0.53
CA ASP A 336 -5.12 -24.81 -0.31
C ASP A 336 -5.68 -25.99 0.49
N SER A 337 -7.01 -26.17 0.45
CA SER A 337 -7.72 -27.22 1.19
C SER A 337 -7.38 -28.63 0.72
N THR A 338 -6.86 -28.78 -0.51
CA THR A 338 -6.55 -30.08 -1.10
C THR A 338 -5.07 -30.43 -0.93
N SER A 339 -4.17 -29.54 -1.31
CA SER A 339 -2.72 -29.80 -1.28
C SER A 339 -2.04 -29.43 0.05
N GLY A 340 -2.69 -28.63 0.90
CA GLY A 340 -2.07 -28.06 2.10
C GLY A 340 -0.94 -27.06 1.82
N GLN A 341 -0.71 -26.70 0.55
CA GLN A 341 0.31 -25.72 0.15
C GLN A 341 -0.16 -24.30 0.43
N ALA A 342 0.79 -23.39 0.62
CA ALA A 342 0.47 -21.97 0.79
C ALA A 342 -0.16 -21.41 -0.50
N ALA A 343 -1.19 -20.59 -0.34
CA ALA A 343 -1.98 -20.04 -1.44
C ALA A 343 -2.40 -18.59 -1.12
N VAL A 344 -2.76 -17.85 -2.17
CA VAL A 344 -3.34 -16.51 -2.03
C VAL A 344 -4.78 -16.55 -2.54
N HIS A 345 -5.72 -16.19 -1.68
CA HIS A 345 -7.13 -16.04 -2.05
C HIS A 345 -7.41 -14.59 -2.43
N ILE A 346 -8.02 -14.39 -3.59
CA ILE A 346 -8.25 -13.08 -4.20
C ILE A 346 -9.75 -12.90 -4.40
N ASN A 347 -10.25 -11.72 -4.05
CA ASN A 347 -11.59 -11.27 -4.40
C ASN A 347 -11.50 -10.16 -5.46
N LEU A 348 -12.17 -10.37 -6.58
CA LEU A 348 -12.30 -9.41 -7.66
C LEU A 348 -13.48 -8.47 -7.41
N ASP A 349 -13.42 -7.26 -7.98
CA ASP A 349 -14.58 -6.36 -8.06
C ASP A 349 -15.64 -6.88 -9.06
N GLY A 350 -16.80 -6.21 -9.14
CA GLY A 350 -17.89 -6.65 -10.01
C GLY A 350 -17.54 -6.64 -11.50
N THR A 351 -16.68 -5.72 -11.95
CA THR A 351 -16.26 -5.60 -13.36
C THR A 351 -15.25 -6.69 -13.69
N GLY A 352 -14.23 -6.85 -12.86
CA GLY A 352 -13.22 -7.88 -12.98
C GLY A 352 -13.80 -9.28 -12.88
N ALA A 353 -14.75 -9.52 -11.97
CA ALA A 353 -15.45 -10.81 -11.88
C ALA A 353 -16.19 -11.15 -13.19
N ARG A 354 -16.79 -10.16 -13.86
CA ARG A 354 -17.47 -10.37 -15.16
C ARG A 354 -16.49 -10.66 -16.28
N ILE A 355 -15.42 -9.86 -16.39
CA ILE A 355 -14.37 -10.07 -17.41
C ILE A 355 -13.72 -11.45 -17.22
N PHE A 356 -13.41 -11.81 -15.97
CA PHE A 356 -12.79 -13.08 -15.64
C PHE A 356 -13.72 -14.27 -15.91
N LYS A 357 -15.02 -14.12 -15.64
CA LYS A 357 -16.05 -15.12 -15.98
C LYS A 357 -16.10 -15.39 -17.48
N ASP A 358 -16.18 -14.33 -18.29
CA ASP A 358 -16.27 -14.48 -19.75
C ASP A 358 -14.96 -15.07 -20.32
N ALA A 359 -13.80 -14.60 -19.83
CA ALA A 359 -12.50 -15.11 -20.24
C ALA A 359 -12.29 -16.59 -19.87
N THR A 360 -12.73 -17.03 -18.68
CA THR A 360 -12.61 -18.44 -18.26
C THR A 360 -13.57 -19.36 -19.01
N ARG A 361 -14.82 -18.90 -19.27
CA ARG A 361 -15.82 -19.65 -20.06
C ARG A 361 -15.30 -20.00 -21.46
N GLU A 362 -14.66 -19.05 -22.13
CA GLU A 362 -14.19 -19.24 -23.52
C GLU A 362 -12.87 -20.03 -23.62
N ASN A 363 -12.19 -20.24 -22.48
CA ASN A 363 -10.83 -20.79 -22.45
C ASN A 363 -10.67 -21.99 -21.50
N VAL A 364 -11.75 -22.74 -21.25
CA VAL A 364 -11.69 -24.01 -20.51
C VAL A 364 -10.64 -24.95 -21.12
N ASN A 365 -9.88 -25.63 -20.25
CA ASN A 365 -8.74 -26.49 -20.56
C ASN A 365 -7.48 -25.78 -21.11
N LYS A 366 -7.42 -24.44 -21.08
CA LYS A 366 -6.20 -23.69 -21.41
C LYS A 366 -5.55 -23.15 -20.14
N ARG A 367 -4.23 -22.89 -20.18
CA ARG A 367 -3.54 -22.23 -19.06
C ARG A 367 -3.72 -20.72 -19.06
N MET A 368 -3.84 -20.17 -17.86
CA MET A 368 -3.89 -18.74 -17.60
C MET A 368 -2.73 -18.40 -16.67
N ALA A 369 -1.83 -17.53 -17.13
CA ALA A 369 -0.67 -17.11 -16.37
C ALA A 369 -1.00 -15.88 -15.51
N ILE A 370 -0.57 -15.93 -14.26
CA ILE A 370 -0.58 -14.81 -13.34
C ILE A 370 0.84 -14.27 -13.27
N LEU A 371 1.02 -13.06 -13.78
CA LEU A 371 2.31 -12.42 -13.95
C LEU A 371 2.50 -11.36 -12.88
N LEU A 372 3.64 -11.43 -12.19
CA LEU A 372 4.15 -10.33 -11.39
C LEU A 372 5.16 -9.58 -12.23
N ILE A 373 4.91 -8.30 -12.44
CA ILE A 373 5.84 -7.41 -13.15
C ILE A 373 6.50 -6.54 -12.10
N GLU A 374 7.79 -6.75 -11.88
CA GLU A 374 8.60 -5.95 -10.96
C GLU A 374 9.79 -5.36 -11.73
N LYS A 375 9.95 -4.03 -11.64
CA LYS A 375 11.03 -3.28 -12.33
C LYS A 375 11.13 -3.59 -13.83
N GLY A 376 9.99 -3.82 -14.49
CA GLY A 376 9.91 -4.12 -15.92
C GLY A 376 10.27 -5.55 -16.31
N ARG A 377 10.50 -6.45 -15.34
CA ARG A 377 10.64 -7.89 -15.57
C ARG A 377 9.35 -8.58 -15.20
N ALA A 378 8.75 -9.27 -16.17
CA ALA A 378 7.61 -10.13 -15.93
C ALA A 378 8.11 -11.50 -15.48
N GLU A 379 7.49 -12.02 -14.42
CA GLU A 379 7.69 -13.37 -13.92
C GLU A 379 6.32 -14.02 -13.73
N ALA A 380 6.15 -15.24 -14.22
CA ALA A 380 4.92 -15.99 -14.03
C ALA A 380 4.97 -16.69 -12.66
N ILE A 381 4.19 -16.16 -11.71
CA ILE A 381 4.03 -16.76 -10.38
C ILE A 381 3.43 -18.16 -10.53
N THR A 382 2.37 -18.27 -11.32
CA THR A 382 1.68 -19.53 -11.57
C THR A 382 0.97 -19.49 -12.91
N ALA A 383 0.78 -20.66 -13.53
CA ALA A 383 0.06 -20.80 -14.79
C ALA A 383 -0.94 -21.98 -14.74
N PRO A 384 -1.97 -21.93 -13.87
CA PRO A 384 -2.93 -23.00 -13.72
C PRO A 384 -3.78 -23.19 -14.98
N VAL A 385 -4.26 -24.42 -15.16
CA VAL A 385 -5.26 -24.76 -16.18
C VAL A 385 -6.65 -24.33 -15.70
N ILE A 386 -7.39 -23.63 -16.56
CA ILE A 386 -8.79 -23.28 -16.31
C ILE A 386 -9.63 -24.55 -16.43
N ARG A 387 -10.21 -25.02 -15.32
CA ARG A 387 -11.02 -26.26 -15.30
C ARG A 387 -12.50 -26.00 -15.58
N GLU A 388 -13.00 -24.86 -15.14
CA GLU A 388 -14.40 -24.46 -15.25
C GLU A 388 -14.54 -22.94 -15.31
N GLU A 389 -15.75 -22.47 -15.61
CA GLU A 389 -16.09 -21.04 -15.60
C GLU A 389 -16.07 -20.49 -14.17
N ILE A 390 -15.32 -19.41 -13.93
CA ILE A 390 -15.19 -18.78 -12.62
C ILE A 390 -16.03 -17.50 -12.57
N GLY A 391 -17.30 -17.64 -12.17
CA GLY A 391 -18.26 -16.52 -12.10
C GLY A 391 -18.35 -15.81 -10.76
N GLY A 392 -17.80 -16.39 -9.68
CA GLY A 392 -17.99 -15.90 -8.31
C GLY A 392 -17.05 -14.77 -7.88
N GLY A 393 -16.14 -14.33 -8.74
CA GLY A 393 -15.13 -13.31 -8.42
C GLY A 393 -14.10 -13.73 -7.37
N ARG A 394 -14.08 -15.00 -6.95
CA ARG A 394 -13.08 -15.56 -6.03
C ARG A 394 -12.08 -16.40 -6.81
N VAL A 395 -10.82 -16.07 -6.67
CA VAL A 395 -9.71 -16.74 -7.35
C VAL A 395 -8.69 -17.21 -6.31
N GLN A 396 -8.08 -18.36 -6.55
CA GLN A 396 -7.02 -18.88 -5.70
C GLN A 396 -5.74 -19.03 -6.53
N ILE A 397 -4.66 -18.45 -6.04
CA ILE A 397 -3.30 -18.63 -6.57
C ILE A 397 -2.61 -19.67 -5.72
N THR A 398 -2.27 -20.82 -6.30
CA THR A 398 -1.52 -21.90 -5.65
C THR A 398 -0.06 -21.91 -6.13
N GLY A 399 0.80 -22.63 -5.40
CA GLY A 399 2.22 -22.79 -5.74
C GLY A 399 3.19 -21.91 -4.94
N MET A 400 2.75 -21.31 -3.83
CA MET A 400 3.64 -20.52 -2.98
C MET A 400 4.61 -21.46 -2.24
N GLU A 401 5.88 -21.08 -2.18
CA GLU A 401 6.99 -21.80 -1.55
C GLU A 401 6.84 -21.81 -0.03
N SER A 402 6.39 -20.70 0.53
CA SER A 402 6.20 -20.53 1.97
C SER A 402 4.97 -19.69 2.29
N ALA A 403 4.57 -19.73 3.55
CA ALA A 403 3.51 -18.85 4.05
C ALA A 403 3.92 -17.38 4.05
N GLN A 404 5.22 -17.11 4.21
CA GLN A 404 5.77 -15.76 4.14
C GLN A 404 5.63 -15.19 2.73
N GLU A 405 5.99 -15.98 1.70
CA GLU A 405 5.79 -15.57 0.31
C GLU A 405 4.32 -15.30 0.01
N ALA A 406 3.41 -16.19 0.44
CA ALA A 406 1.98 -15.98 0.26
C ALA A 406 1.50 -14.68 0.94
N SER A 407 2.04 -14.34 2.11
CA SER A 407 1.74 -13.09 2.82
C SER A 407 2.28 -11.87 2.08
N ASP A 408 3.52 -11.94 1.58
CA ASP A 408 4.16 -10.85 0.86
C ASP A 408 3.48 -10.60 -0.49
N VAL A 409 3.13 -11.65 -1.23
CA VAL A 409 2.34 -11.54 -2.46
C VAL A 409 0.95 -11.00 -2.14
N ALA A 410 0.23 -11.54 -1.15
CA ALA A 410 -1.09 -11.05 -0.77
C ALA A 410 -1.06 -9.55 -0.40
N LEU A 411 -0.02 -9.12 0.30
CA LEU A 411 0.25 -7.72 0.62
C LEU A 411 0.40 -6.87 -0.65
N LEU A 412 1.25 -7.29 -1.58
CA LEU A 412 1.44 -6.57 -2.85
C LEU A 412 0.16 -6.49 -3.67
N LEU A 413 -0.66 -7.54 -3.66
CA LEU A 413 -1.92 -7.58 -4.39
C LEU A 413 -2.99 -6.69 -3.78
N ARG A 414 -3.08 -6.64 -2.44
CA ARG A 414 -4.02 -5.78 -1.73
C ARG A 414 -3.61 -4.30 -1.79
N ALA A 415 -2.31 -4.04 -1.82
CA ALA A 415 -1.76 -2.72 -2.01
C ALA A 415 -2.22 -2.08 -3.33
N GLY A 416 -2.49 -2.88 -4.36
CA GLY A 416 -2.89 -2.44 -5.69
C GLY A 416 -1.72 -1.98 -6.56
N ALA A 417 -1.97 -1.84 -7.86
CA ALA A 417 -0.97 -1.31 -8.78
C ALA A 417 -0.83 0.22 -8.60
N LEU A 418 0.39 0.71 -8.84
CA LEU A 418 0.61 2.15 -8.99
C LEU A 418 0.21 2.57 -10.41
N ALA A 419 -0.49 3.69 -10.53
CA ALA A 419 -0.79 4.30 -11.82
C ALA A 419 0.52 4.57 -12.57
N ALA A 420 1.50 5.16 -11.89
CA ALA A 420 2.85 5.36 -12.41
C ALA A 420 3.93 5.08 -11.36
N PRO A 421 5.14 4.68 -11.77
CA PRO A 421 6.29 4.51 -10.87
C PRO A 421 6.54 5.76 -10.02
N MET A 422 7.05 5.55 -8.82
CA MET A 422 7.45 6.64 -7.91
C MET A 422 8.90 6.48 -7.50
N GLN A 423 9.57 7.61 -7.28
CA GLN A 423 10.94 7.65 -6.78
C GLN A 423 10.99 8.46 -5.50
N ILE A 424 11.82 8.04 -4.55
CA ILE A 424 12.07 8.81 -3.31
C ILE A 424 13.06 9.91 -3.64
N VAL A 425 12.61 11.16 -3.57
CA VAL A 425 13.43 12.36 -3.78
C VAL A 425 14.09 12.81 -2.49
N GLU A 426 13.39 12.63 -1.37
CA GLU A 426 13.89 13.01 -0.06
C GLU A 426 13.48 11.98 1.00
N GLU A 427 14.42 11.65 1.88
CA GLU A 427 14.24 10.74 3.01
C GLU A 427 14.76 11.44 4.27
N ARG A 428 13.90 11.56 5.28
CA ARG A 428 14.29 12.03 6.61
C ARG A 428 13.80 11.06 7.66
N THR A 429 14.69 10.68 8.57
CA THR A 429 14.37 9.82 9.70
C THR A 429 14.51 10.63 10.98
N VAL A 430 13.45 10.65 11.78
CA VAL A 430 13.47 11.28 13.10
C VAL A 430 13.58 10.19 14.15
N GLY A 431 14.69 10.19 14.89
CA GLY A 431 14.90 9.23 15.98
C GLY A 431 13.91 9.48 17.13
N PRO A 432 13.36 8.41 17.75
CA PRO A 432 12.46 8.55 18.90
C PRO A 432 13.09 9.30 20.11
N SER A 433 14.42 9.23 20.26
CA SER A 433 15.15 9.90 21.33
C SER A 433 15.08 11.43 21.24
N MET A 434 15.17 12.01 20.04
CA MET A 434 15.04 13.46 19.84
C MET A 434 13.63 13.94 20.15
N GLY A 435 12.62 13.14 19.78
CA GLY A 435 11.21 13.42 20.13
C GLY A 435 10.99 13.43 21.63
N ALA A 436 11.50 12.41 22.34
CA ALA A 436 11.40 12.34 23.80
C ALA A 436 12.04 13.54 24.51
N GLU A 437 13.20 13.99 24.05
CA GLU A 437 13.88 15.18 24.60
C GLU A 437 13.05 16.46 24.35
N ASN A 438 12.48 16.62 23.17
CA ASN A 438 11.60 17.76 22.85
C ASN A 438 10.34 17.77 23.71
N ILE A 439 9.73 16.60 23.96
CA ILE A 439 8.59 16.47 24.88
C ILE A 439 9.00 16.90 26.30
N ALA A 440 10.14 16.42 26.80
CA ALA A 440 10.61 16.76 28.14
C ALA A 440 10.89 18.27 28.29
N LYS A 441 11.53 18.89 27.30
CA LYS A 441 11.77 20.34 27.28
C LYS A 441 10.47 21.13 27.23
N GLY A 442 9.50 20.73 26.39
CA GLY A 442 8.20 21.37 26.30
C GLY A 442 7.41 21.28 27.61
N PHE A 443 7.45 20.13 28.27
CA PHE A 443 6.79 19.93 29.56
C PHE A 443 7.41 20.79 30.67
N ASN A 444 8.75 20.81 30.76
CA ASN A 444 9.47 21.68 31.69
C ASN A 444 9.19 23.17 31.42
N ALA A 445 9.19 23.60 30.16
CA ALA A 445 8.90 24.98 29.79
C ALA A 445 7.47 25.40 30.20
N ASN A 446 6.48 24.52 30.03
CA ASN A 446 5.11 24.78 30.46
C ASN A 446 5.01 24.89 31.99
N ILE A 447 5.63 23.97 32.74
CA ILE A 447 5.66 24.04 34.21
C ILE A 447 6.29 25.34 34.69
N TRP A 448 7.49 25.68 34.21
CA TRP A 448 8.18 26.91 34.61
C TRP A 448 7.42 28.16 34.19
N GLY A 449 6.82 28.16 32.99
CA GLY A 449 5.97 29.25 32.50
C GLY A 449 4.72 29.43 33.36
N PHE A 450 4.04 28.35 33.72
CA PHE A 450 2.88 28.38 34.62
C PHE A 450 3.25 28.95 35.98
N PHE A 451 4.34 28.47 36.61
CA PHE A 451 4.80 29.01 37.87
C PHE A 451 5.19 30.49 37.78
N ALA A 452 5.86 30.90 36.69
CA ALA A 452 6.19 32.31 36.47
C ALA A 452 4.94 33.19 36.37
N VAL A 453 3.89 32.73 35.67
CA VAL A 453 2.60 33.43 35.57
C VAL A 453 1.91 33.50 36.93
N VAL A 454 1.88 32.40 37.70
CA VAL A 454 1.29 32.39 39.06
C VAL A 454 2.03 33.36 39.98
N ILE A 455 3.37 33.35 39.97
CA ILE A 455 4.19 34.29 40.74
C ILE A 455 3.90 35.73 40.31
N PHE A 456 3.81 35.99 39.00
CA PHE A 456 3.48 37.31 38.48
C PHE A 456 2.08 37.79 38.94
N ILE A 457 1.07 36.91 38.88
CA ILE A 457 -0.29 37.22 39.36
C ILE A 457 -0.27 37.55 40.85
N ILE A 458 0.45 36.77 41.66
CA ILE A 458 0.60 37.03 43.10
C ILE A 458 1.30 38.38 43.34
N PHE A 459 2.36 38.70 42.60
CA PHE A 459 3.06 39.97 42.75
C PHE A 459 2.21 41.17 42.31
N TYR A 460 1.53 41.07 41.17
CA TYR A 460 0.76 42.16 40.58
C TYR A 460 -0.57 42.41 41.31
N TYR A 461 -1.30 41.34 41.65
CA TYR A 461 -2.62 41.42 42.30
C TYR A 461 -2.57 41.26 43.84
N ARG A 462 -1.38 41.01 44.42
CA ARG A 462 -1.15 40.86 45.86
C ARG A 462 -2.13 39.86 46.50
N VAL A 463 -2.91 40.30 47.49
CA VAL A 463 -3.84 39.47 48.27
C VAL A 463 -4.96 38.90 47.40
N PHE A 464 -5.44 39.63 46.39
CA PHE A 464 -6.46 39.11 45.45
C PHE A 464 -5.90 38.13 44.42
N GLY A 465 -4.58 38.04 44.26
CA GLY A 465 -3.94 37.02 43.41
C GLY A 465 -3.75 35.67 44.11
N LEU A 466 -3.89 35.63 45.44
CA LEU A 466 -3.74 34.42 46.27
C LEU A 466 -5.09 33.73 46.57
N PHE A 467 -6.22 34.40 46.33
CA PHE A 467 -7.58 34.00 46.71
C PHE A 467 -8.57 33.96 45.56
#